data_AF-A0A9D9LSN1-F1
#
_entry.id   AF-A0A9D9LSN1-F1
#
_cell.length_a   1.000
_cell.length_b   1.000
_cell.length_c   1.000
_cell.angle_alpha   90.00
_cell.angle_beta   90.00
_cell.angle_gamma   90.00
#
_symmetry.space_group_name_H-M   'P 1'
#
loop_
_entity.id
_entity.type
_entity.pdbx_description
1 polymer ?
#
loop_
_entity_poly.entity_id
_entity_poly.type
_entity_poly.pdbx_seq_one_letter_code
_entity_poly.pdbx_strand_id
1 'polypeptide(L)'
;YMEQAEEYRYVPRYKEIYKERKETIERVFAEGKERHGLRYATMRGLAKLKMQVTLVFACMNLKKIALWKKKGRESLRKSYILFLILYNFMVTKIKRVFLIFRGKPVLSTV
;
A
#
# COMPACT_ATOMS: atom_id res chain seq x y z
N TYR A 1 17.43 -25.49 -16.65
CA TYR A 1 17.20 -24.19 -15.96
C TYR A 1 17.46 -23.01 -16.89
N MET A 2 18.61 -22.93 -17.57
CA MET A 2 18.90 -21.82 -18.51
C MET A 2 18.01 -21.84 -19.76
N GLU A 3 17.78 -23.01 -20.36
CA GLU A 3 16.89 -23.17 -21.53
C GLU A 3 15.46 -22.71 -21.23
N GLN A 4 14.90 -23.12 -20.08
CA GLN A 4 13.57 -22.67 -19.64
C GLN A 4 13.50 -21.15 -19.44
N ALA A 5 14.56 -20.53 -18.93
CA ALA A 5 14.63 -19.07 -18.78
C ALA A 5 14.67 -18.34 -20.13
N GLU A 6 15.32 -18.93 -21.14
CA GLU A 6 15.29 -18.41 -22.50
C GLU A 6 13.91 -18.53 -23.14
N GLU A 7 13.23 -19.67 -23.00
CA GLU A 7 11.86 -19.85 -23.49
C GLU A 7 10.91 -18.80 -22.93
N TYR A 8 10.99 -18.51 -21.62
CA TYR A 8 10.18 -17.46 -21.00
C TYR A 8 10.42 -16.07 -21.58
N ARG A 9 11.58 -15.81 -22.20
CA ARG A 9 11.88 -14.49 -22.80
C ARG A 9 11.03 -14.20 -24.04
N TYR A 10 10.61 -15.25 -24.76
CA TYR A 10 9.85 -15.13 -26.00
C TYR A 10 8.34 -15.12 -25.77
N VAL A 11 7.88 -15.55 -24.59
CA VAL A 11 6.45 -15.55 -24.24
C VAL A 11 5.97 -14.11 -23.94
N PRO A 12 4.94 -13.59 -24.63
CA PRO A 12 4.50 -12.20 -24.52
C PRO A 12 4.24 -11.71 -23.08
N ARG A 13 3.58 -12.55 -22.26
CA ARG A 13 3.30 -12.25 -20.85
C ARG A 13 4.57 -11.97 -20.04
N TYR A 14 5.59 -12.78 -20.21
CA TYR A 14 6.85 -12.63 -19.48
C TYR A 14 7.70 -11.50 -20.05
N LYS A 15 7.57 -11.18 -21.34
CA LYS A 15 8.20 -10.00 -21.94
C LYS A 15 7.70 -8.70 -21.28
N GLU A 16 6.41 -8.61 -20.95
CA GLU A 16 5.85 -7.47 -20.23
C GLU A 16 6.38 -7.39 -18.79
N ILE A 17 6.33 -8.50 -18.05
CA ILE A 17 6.88 -8.58 -16.68
C ILE A 17 8.37 -8.23 -16.67
N TYR A 18 9.13 -8.69 -17.67
CA TYR A 18 10.56 -8.42 -17.77
C TYR A 18 10.86 -6.93 -17.99
N LYS A 19 9.97 -6.18 -18.66
CA LYS A 19 10.11 -4.70 -18.79
C LYS A 19 10.03 -4.00 -17.44
N GLU A 20 9.27 -4.52 -16.48
CA GLU A 20 9.13 -3.94 -15.14
C GLU A 20 10.37 -4.17 -14.26
N ARG A 21 11.28 -5.08 -14.66
CA ARG A 21 12.51 -5.41 -13.91
C ARG A 21 13.37 -4.18 -13.64
N LYS A 22 13.51 -3.28 -14.63
CA LYS A 22 14.32 -2.05 -14.51
C LYS A 22 13.79 -1.13 -13.41
N GLU A 23 12.47 -1.09 -13.24
CA GLU A 23 11.83 -0.24 -12.25
C GLU A 23 11.80 -0.93 -10.88
N THR A 24 11.53 -2.23 -10.83
CA THR A 24 11.31 -2.93 -9.56
C THR A 24 12.61 -3.50 -8.99
N ILE A 25 13.21 -4.43 -9.72
CA ILE A 25 14.34 -5.24 -9.26
C ILE A 25 15.63 -4.42 -9.27
N GLU A 26 15.98 -3.79 -10.40
CA GLU A 26 17.24 -3.04 -10.53
C GLU A 26 17.31 -1.85 -9.56
N ARG A 27 16.17 -1.20 -9.31
CA ARG A 27 16.08 -0.11 -8.32
C ARG A 27 16.38 -0.60 -6.89
N VAL A 28 15.84 -1.76 -6.52
CA VAL A 28 16.10 -2.36 -5.19
C VAL A 28 17.56 -2.79 -5.06
N PHE A 29 18.16 -3.31 -6.12
CA PHE A 29 19.60 -3.62 -6.13
C PHE A 29 20.47 -2.36 -6.04
N ALA A 30 20.11 -1.29 -6.74
CA ALA A 30 20.79 0.00 -6.64
C ALA A 30 20.71 0.56 -5.20
N GLU A 31 19.53 0.53 -4.59
CA GLU A 31 19.35 0.92 -3.18
C GLU A 31 20.20 0.05 -2.23
N GLY A 32 20.25 -1.26 -2.46
CA GLY A 32 21.12 -2.17 -1.70
C GLY A 32 22.59 -1.77 -1.77
N LYS A 33 23.09 -1.42 -2.95
CA LYS A 33 24.48 -1.01 -3.16
C LYS A 33 24.79 0.33 -2.48
N GLU A 34 23.97 1.34 -2.71
CA GLU A 34 24.25 2.72 -2.31
C GLU A 34 23.88 3.02 -0.85
N ARG A 35 22.75 2.47 -0.35
CA ARG A 35 22.27 2.76 1.02
C ARG A 35 22.63 1.71 2.05
N HIS A 36 22.87 0.47 1.64
CA HIS A 36 23.11 -0.65 2.55
C HIS A 36 24.50 -1.26 2.43
N GLY A 37 25.42 -0.56 1.74
CA GLY A 37 26.84 -0.92 1.69
C GLY A 37 27.14 -2.19 0.90
N LEU A 38 26.22 -2.66 0.05
CA LEU A 38 26.42 -3.86 -0.77
C LEU A 38 27.25 -3.61 -2.04
N ARG A 39 27.89 -2.43 -2.16
CA ARG A 39 28.82 -2.12 -3.25
C ARG A 39 30.10 -2.98 -3.18
N TYR A 40 30.52 -3.31 -1.97
CA TYR A 40 31.69 -4.15 -1.70
C TYR A 40 31.36 -5.28 -0.73
N ALA A 41 32.11 -6.37 -0.82
CA ALA A 41 32.04 -7.46 0.15
C ALA A 41 32.73 -7.05 1.46
N THR A 42 31.96 -6.66 2.47
CA THR A 42 32.50 -6.20 3.76
C THR A 42 32.94 -7.35 4.67
N MET A 43 32.44 -8.56 4.45
CA MET A 43 32.76 -9.76 5.22
C MET A 43 33.54 -10.80 4.42
N ARG A 44 34.42 -11.54 5.09
CA ARG A 44 35.15 -12.67 4.49
C ARG A 44 34.33 -13.95 4.55
N GLY A 45 34.30 -14.67 3.44
CA GLY A 45 33.61 -15.97 3.30
C GLY A 45 32.18 -15.86 2.76
N LEU A 46 31.81 -16.77 1.87
CA LEU A 46 30.55 -16.76 1.14
C LEU A 46 29.33 -16.84 2.08
N ALA A 47 29.41 -17.65 3.14
CA ALA A 47 28.31 -17.82 4.09
C ALA A 47 27.94 -16.50 4.80
N LYS A 48 28.94 -15.73 5.23
CA LYS A 48 28.73 -14.45 5.93
C LYS A 48 28.18 -13.37 5.00
N LEU A 49 28.70 -13.28 3.77
CA LEU A 49 28.16 -12.37 2.75
C LEU A 49 26.71 -12.72 2.39
N LYS A 50 26.42 -14.02 2.20
CA LYS A 50 25.04 -14.47 1.92
C LYS A 50 24.11 -14.09 3.06
N MET A 51 24.53 -14.27 4.31
CA MET A 51 23.75 -13.86 5.49
C MET A 51 23.48 -12.35 5.48
N GLN A 52 24.50 -11.51 5.22
CA GLN A 52 24.35 -10.05 5.13
C GLN A 52 23.32 -9.64 4.10
N VAL A 53 23.51 -10.11 2.86
CA VAL A 53 22.67 -9.75 1.72
C VAL A 53 21.23 -10.20 1.99
N THR A 54 21.05 -11.42 2.51
CA THR A 54 19.72 -11.95 2.85
C THR A 54 19.04 -11.10 3.92
N LEU A 55 19.76 -10.73 4.98
CA LEU A 55 19.22 -9.92 6.06
C LEU A 55 18.82 -8.52 5.58
N VAL A 56 19.66 -7.88 4.75
CA VAL A 56 19.36 -6.56 4.18
C VAL A 56 18.08 -6.61 3.35
N PHE A 57 17.94 -7.57 2.44
CA PHE A 57 16.73 -7.69 1.62
C PHE A 57 15.50 -8.13 2.42
N ALA A 58 15.66 -8.96 3.45
CA ALA A 58 14.58 -9.29 4.38
C ALA A 58 14.06 -8.01 5.06
N CYS A 59 14.94 -7.16 5.59
CA CYS A 59 14.58 -5.89 6.20
C CYS A 59 13.88 -4.93 5.22
N MET A 60 14.36 -4.83 3.97
CA MET A 60 13.70 -4.03 2.93
C MET A 60 12.26 -4.51 2.66
N ASN A 61 12.06 -5.84 2.60
CA ASN A 61 10.73 -6.43 2.40
C ASN A 61 9.81 -6.15 3.60
N LEU A 62 10.32 -6.28 4.83
CA LEU A 62 9.57 -5.94 6.05
C LEU A 62 9.13 -4.46 6.05
N LYS A 63 10.03 -3.55 5.68
CA LYS A 63 9.72 -2.12 5.53
C LYS A 63 8.60 -1.89 4.51
N LYS A 64 8.65 -2.59 3.36
CA LYS A 64 7.62 -2.50 2.31
C LYS A 64 6.24 -2.93 2.83
N ILE A 65 6.17 -4.07 3.53
CA ILE A 65 4.92 -4.59 4.12
C ILE A 65 4.38 -3.63 5.20
N ALA A 66 5.25 -3.07 6.04
CA ALA A 66 4.86 -2.11 7.07
C ALA A 66 4.24 -0.83 6.45
N LEU A 67 4.84 -0.32 5.38
CA LEU A 67 4.32 0.84 4.63
C LEU A 67 2.96 0.54 3.98
N TRP A 68 2.79 -0.65 3.41
CA TRP A 68 1.50 -1.08 2.85
C TRP A 68 0.41 -1.15 3.92
N LYS A 69 0.69 -1.76 5.09
CA LYS A 69 -0.25 -1.77 6.22
C LYS A 69 -0.59 -0.37 6.70
N LYS A 70 0.38 0.54 6.79
CA LYS A 70 0.15 1.94 7.18
C LYS A 70 -0.79 2.64 6.19
N LYS A 71 -0.51 2.55 4.88
CA LYS A 71 -1.35 3.16 3.83
C LYS A 71 -2.78 2.61 3.85
N GLY A 72 -2.94 1.30 4.04
CA GLY A 72 -4.26 0.67 4.19
C GLY A 72 -5.05 1.22 5.38
N ARG A 73 -4.41 1.33 6.55
CA ARG A 73 -5.03 1.92 7.75
C ARG A 73 -5.43 3.39 7.54
N GLU A 74 -4.59 4.18 6.87
CA GLU A 74 -4.92 5.58 6.56
C GLU A 74 -6.13 5.70 5.63
N SER A 75 -6.24 4.81 4.63
CA SER A 75 -7.41 4.75 3.73
C SER A 75 -8.70 4.43 4.50
N LEU A 76 -8.66 3.41 5.36
CA LEU A 76 -9.81 3.03 6.20
C LEU A 76 -10.22 4.16 7.15
N ARG A 77 -9.24 4.83 7.78
CA ARG A 77 -9.51 5.97 8.66
C ARG A 77 -10.20 7.12 7.93
N LYS A 78 -9.74 7.44 6.71
CA LYS A 78 -10.37 8.48 5.88
C LYS A 78 -11.81 8.13 5.53
N SER A 79 -12.07 6.87 5.15
CA SER A 79 -13.43 6.39 4.85
C SER A 79 -14.36 6.48 6.06
N TYR A 80 -13.89 6.10 7.25
CA TYR A 80 -14.69 6.17 8.47
C TYR A 80 -15.01 7.61 8.89
N ILE A 81 -14.04 8.52 8.82
CA ILE A 81 -14.26 9.95 9.10
C ILE A 81 -15.29 10.53 8.12
N LEU A 82 -15.18 10.21 6.82
CA LEU A 82 -16.15 10.66 5.82
C LEU A 82 -17.56 10.14 6.14
N PHE A 83 -17.68 8.85 6.49
CA PHE A 83 -18.96 8.27 6.91
C PHE A 83 -19.56 9.00 8.11
N LEU A 84 -18.75 9.29 9.15
CA LEU A 84 -19.22 10.04 10.31
C LEU A 84 -19.71 11.44 9.94
N ILE A 85 -19.00 12.15 9.06
CA ILE A 85 -19.41 13.49 8.60
C ILE A 85 -20.74 13.40 7.85
N LEU A 86 -20.89 12.43 6.93
CA LEU A 86 -22.12 12.20 6.19
C LEU A 86 -23.29 11.83 7.10
N TYR A 87 -23.07 10.95 8.07
CA TYR A 87 -24.07 10.57 9.05
C TYR A 87 -24.55 11.77 9.88
N ASN A 88 -23.62 12.58 10.40
CA ASN A 88 -23.96 13.80 11.13
C ASN A 88 -24.70 14.81 10.25
N PHE A 89 -24.32 14.96 8.97
CA PHE A 89 -25.04 15.78 8.01
C PHE A 89 -26.48 15.29 7.77
N MET A 90 -26.69 13.98 7.63
CA MET A 90 -28.01 13.39 7.46
C MET A 90 -28.87 13.58 8.72
N VAL A 91 -28.32 13.32 9.89
CA VAL A 91 -29.01 13.50 11.18
C VAL A 91 -29.40 14.97 11.41
N THR A 92 -28.52 15.92 11.08
CA THR A 92 -28.84 17.35 11.18
C THR A 92 -29.94 17.77 10.21
N LYS A 93 -29.95 17.24 8.97
CA LYS A 93 -31.07 17.43 8.03
C LYS A 93 -32.38 16.88 8.58
N ILE A 94 -32.38 15.64 9.10
CA ILE A 94 -33.59 15.01 9.66
C ILE A 94 -34.11 15.78 10.87
N LYS A 95 -33.24 16.17 11.82
CA LYS A 95 -33.62 16.99 12.97
C LYS A 95 -34.21 18.33 12.55
N ARG A 96 -33.64 18.99 11.53
CA ARG A 96 -34.17 20.24 10.97
C ARG A 96 -35.57 20.04 10.39
N VAL A 97 -35.79 18.98 9.63
CA VAL A 97 -37.11 18.63 9.07
C VAL A 97 -38.11 18.37 10.19
N PHE A 98 -37.77 17.55 11.18
CA PHE A 98 -38.63 17.26 12.33
C PHE A 98 -38.99 18.52 13.12
N LEU A 99 -38.04 19.44 13.32
CA LEU A 99 -38.29 20.72 13.98
C LEU A 99 -39.35 21.56 13.25
N ILE A 100 -39.32 21.58 11.90
CA ILE A 100 -40.31 22.29 11.08
C ILE A 100 -41.73 21.73 11.26
N PHE A 101 -41.86 20.42 11.45
CA PHE A 101 -43.17 19.77 11.64
C PHE A 101 -43.70 19.83 13.08
N ARG A 102 -42.85 20.11 14.07
CA ARG A 102 -43.22 20.08 15.49
C ARG A 102 -44.04 21.29 15.98
N GLY A 103 -44.10 22.37 15.18
CA GLY A 103 -44.74 23.64 15.57
C GLY A 103 -46.01 24.00 14.81
N LYS A 104 -46.59 23.10 13.99
CA LYS A 104 -47.84 23.39 13.29
C LYS A 104 -49.02 23.04 14.20
N PRO A 105 -49.82 24.02 14.68
CA PRO A 105 -51.01 23.70 15.46
C PRO A 105 -51.96 22.88 14.59
N VAL A 106 -52.48 21.78 15.15
CA VAL A 106 -53.58 21.03 14.54
C VAL A 106 -54.75 21.99 14.51
N LEU A 107 -55.19 22.45 13.33
CA LEU A 107 -56.39 23.28 13.24
C LEU A 107 -57.53 22.48 13.86
N SER A 108 -58.04 22.97 14.99
CA SER A 108 -59.29 22.53 15.58
C SER A 108 -60.40 22.81 14.57
N THR A 109 -60.86 21.75 13.90
CA THR A 109 -62.04 21.80 13.06
C THR A 109 -63.26 21.91 13.97
N VAL A 110 -64.00 23.00 13.77
CA VAL A 110 -65.36 23.26 14.27
C VAL A 110 -66.29 22.12 13.91
#